data_AF-A0AA35TJN5-F1
#
_entry.id   AF-A0AA35TJN5-F1
#
_cell.length_a   1.000
_cell.length_b   1.000
_cell.length_c   1.000
_cell.angle_alpha   90.00
_cell.angle_beta   90.00
_cell.angle_gamma   90.00
#
_symmetry.space_group_name_H-M   'P 1'
#
loop_
_entity.id
_entity.type
_entity.pdbx_description
1 polymer ?
#
loop_
_entity_poly.entity_id
_entity_poly.type
_entity_poly.pdbx_seq_one_letter_code
_entity_poly.pdbx_strand_id
1 'polypeptide(L)'
;VQGGPTSITVGWTPSVSASGYRIQYDSSGGSSGSETVSGGDTNSYTLTGLTNGDTYTISIVATLHFSSDPVTAQTAVPLVPGKPAIVSGPSTDASISLSWSVPGGSVVTSYQLEWSYDKCSDDPVENRTAISTSSTMYNLTLSDLRPDTNYTISV
;
A
#
# COMPACT_ATOMS: atom_id res chain seq x y z
N VAL A 1 -7.24 0.20 -8.85
CA VAL A 1 -6.91 1.37 -8.01
C VAL A 1 -5.92 0.92 -6.96
N GLN A 2 -4.71 1.49 -6.93
CA GLN A 2 -3.76 1.25 -5.84
C GLN A 2 -4.34 1.88 -4.58
N GLY A 3 -4.65 1.07 -3.57
CA GLY A 3 -5.24 1.52 -2.30
C GLY A 3 -4.25 1.27 -1.18
N GLY A 4 -3.25 2.16 -1.07
CA GLY A 4 -2.34 2.18 0.07
C GLY A 4 -2.64 3.34 1.01
N PRO A 5 -2.10 3.32 2.25
CA PRO A 5 -2.18 4.49 3.12
C PRO A 5 -1.47 5.64 2.43
N THR A 6 -2.20 6.69 2.07
CA THR A 6 -1.68 7.95 1.53
C THR A 6 -1.57 8.99 2.65
N SER A 7 -1.23 8.54 3.85
CA SER A 7 -1.31 9.35 5.06
C SER A 7 -0.17 9.10 6.03
N ILE A 8 0.25 10.15 6.71
CA ILE A 8 1.20 10.10 7.83
C ILE A 8 0.54 10.78 9.02
N THR A 9 0.45 10.06 10.15
CA THR A 9 0.09 10.67 11.44
C THR A 9 1.35 11.09 12.17
N VAL A 10 1.46 12.38 12.45
CA VAL A 10 2.52 12.96 13.28
C VAL A 10 1.99 13.25 14.68
N GLY A 11 2.86 13.03 15.67
CA GLY A 11 2.60 13.36 17.07
C GLY A 11 3.74 14.19 17.64
N TRP A 12 3.41 15.12 18.53
CA TRP A 12 4.37 16.00 19.19
C TRP A 12 3.96 16.25 20.65
N THR A 13 4.88 16.76 21.46
CA THR A 13 4.57 17.18 22.83
C THR A 13 3.86 18.54 22.79
N PRO A 14 2.64 18.66 23.33
CA PRO A 14 1.90 19.92 23.34
C PRO A 14 2.57 20.96 24.24
N SER A 15 2.26 22.23 24.01
CA SER A 15 2.79 23.38 24.72
C SER A 15 1.63 24.25 25.16
N VAL A 16 1.47 24.39 26.48
CA VAL A 16 0.39 25.17 27.10
C VAL A 16 0.40 26.65 26.72
N SER A 17 1.51 27.14 26.18
CA SER A 17 1.67 28.52 25.72
C SER A 17 1.45 28.70 24.21
N ALA A 18 1.06 27.66 23.48
CA ALA A 18 0.75 27.74 22.05
C ALA A 18 -0.76 28.00 21.83
N SER A 19 -1.11 28.79 20.82
CA SER A 19 -2.49 28.87 20.31
C SER A 19 -2.78 27.84 19.22
N GLY A 20 -1.73 27.20 18.69
CA GLY A 20 -1.81 26.18 17.65
C GLY A 20 -0.45 25.74 17.15
N TYR A 21 -0.44 24.98 16.07
CA TYR A 21 0.77 24.47 15.42
C TYR A 21 0.67 24.61 13.92
N ARG A 22 1.80 24.92 13.29
CA ARG A 22 2.00 24.84 11.85
C ARG A 22 2.81 23.59 11.54
N ILE A 23 2.26 22.74 10.69
CA ILE A 23 2.92 21.57 10.12
C ILE A 23 3.32 21.94 8.70
N GLN A 24 4.57 21.70 8.34
CA GLN A 24 5.11 21.87 7.00
C GLN A 24 5.71 20.55 6.57
N TYR A 25 5.57 20.20 5.30
CA TYR A 25 6.17 18.98 4.78
C TYR A 25 6.65 19.16 3.35
N ASP A 26 7.71 18.44 3.02
CA ASP A 26 8.27 18.31 1.69
C ASP A 26 8.67 16.85 1.46
N SER A 27 8.70 16.43 0.20
CA SER A 27 9.00 15.06 -0.20
C SER A 27 10.20 15.00 -1.13
N SER A 28 10.87 13.84 -1.14
CA SER A 28 11.90 13.50 -2.13
C SER A 28 11.39 13.59 -3.58
N GLY A 29 10.09 13.39 -3.79
CA GLY A 29 9.42 13.50 -5.10
C GLY A 29 9.02 14.94 -5.50
N GLY A 30 9.33 15.94 -4.67
CA GLY A 30 9.08 17.36 -4.97
C GLY A 30 7.70 17.89 -4.58
N SER A 31 6.84 17.05 -3.97
CA SER A 31 5.59 17.52 -3.35
C SER A 31 5.88 18.22 -2.03
N SER A 32 5.18 19.31 -1.73
CA SER A 32 5.27 20.02 -0.46
C SER A 32 3.92 20.61 -0.05
N GLY A 33 3.77 20.97 1.22
CA GLY A 33 2.55 21.56 1.74
C GLY A 33 2.69 22.09 3.16
N SER A 34 1.63 22.73 3.65
CA SER A 34 1.57 23.23 5.02
C SER A 34 0.15 23.19 5.54
N GLU A 35 0.00 22.78 6.78
CA GLU A 35 -1.25 22.67 7.51
C GLU A 35 -1.15 23.43 8.83
N THR A 36 -2.28 23.92 9.32
CA THR A 36 -2.36 24.61 10.61
C THR A 36 -3.44 24.00 11.47
N VAL A 37 -3.10 23.68 12.70
CA VAL A 37 -4.04 23.19 13.71
C VAL A 37 -4.13 24.18 14.85
N SER A 38 -5.34 24.38 15.37
CA SER A 38 -5.58 25.25 16.52
C SER A 38 -5.58 24.46 17.83
N GLY A 39 -5.36 25.16 18.94
CA GLY A 39 -5.33 24.59 20.28
C GLY A 39 -3.93 24.21 20.73
N GLY A 40 -3.50 24.77 21.88
CA GLY A 40 -2.20 24.45 22.50
C GLY A 40 -2.11 23.05 23.06
N ASP A 41 -3.27 22.42 23.34
CA ASP A 41 -3.36 21.04 23.82
C ASP A 41 -3.32 20.01 22.67
N THR A 42 -3.41 20.47 21.41
CA THR A 42 -3.33 19.61 20.24
C THR A 42 -1.92 19.03 20.12
N ASN A 43 -1.85 17.70 19.98
CA ASN A 43 -0.58 16.96 20.02
C ASN A 43 -0.39 16.00 18.84
N SER A 44 -1.32 15.98 17.88
CA SER A 44 -1.22 15.13 16.70
C SER A 44 -1.98 15.69 15.50
N TYR A 45 -1.56 15.29 14.30
CA TYR A 45 -2.24 15.58 13.05
C TYR A 45 -1.99 14.49 12.01
N THR A 46 -2.96 14.24 11.14
CA THR A 46 -2.82 13.27 10.05
C THR A 46 -2.77 14.01 8.71
N LEU A 47 -1.59 14.00 8.09
CA LEU A 47 -1.39 14.40 6.70
C LEU A 47 -2.02 13.34 5.80
N THR A 48 -2.74 13.74 4.76
CA THR A 48 -3.41 12.84 3.80
C THR A 48 -3.11 13.26 2.36
N GLY A 49 -3.44 12.42 1.39
CA GLY A 49 -3.18 12.71 -0.03
C GLY A 49 -1.70 12.64 -0.41
N LEU A 50 -0.90 11.90 0.36
CA LEU A 50 0.53 11.74 0.15
C LEU A 50 0.84 10.66 -0.90
N THR A 51 1.96 10.83 -1.60
CA THR A 51 2.44 9.90 -2.60
C THR A 51 3.13 8.71 -1.95
N ASN A 52 2.70 7.51 -2.30
CA ASN A 52 3.31 6.27 -1.84
C ASN A 52 4.74 6.11 -2.40
N GLY A 53 5.66 5.61 -1.59
CA GLY A 53 7.07 5.43 -1.94
C GLY A 53 7.95 6.66 -1.73
N ASP A 54 7.36 7.83 -1.52
CA ASP A 54 8.11 9.05 -1.22
C ASP A 54 8.48 9.15 0.26
N THR A 55 9.67 9.72 0.50
CA THR A 55 10.11 10.10 1.84
C THR A 55 9.76 11.56 2.10
N TYR A 56 9.10 11.81 3.22
CA TYR A 56 8.66 13.14 3.65
C TYR A 56 9.50 13.65 4.82
N THR A 57 9.98 14.88 4.70
CA THR A 57 10.50 15.68 5.81
C THR A 57 9.34 16.51 6.35
N ILE A 58 9.07 16.42 7.65
CA ILE A 58 7.98 17.11 8.32
C ILE A 58 8.56 18.01 9.40
N SER A 59 8.15 19.28 9.40
CA SER A 59 8.53 20.30 10.36
C SER A 59 7.29 20.79 11.11
N ILE A 60 7.35 20.82 12.43
CA ILE A 60 6.26 21.29 13.29
C ILE A 60 6.74 22.48 14.10
N VAL A 61 5.96 23.55 14.07
CA VAL A 61 6.25 24.82 14.75
C VAL A 61 5.05 25.21 15.60
N ALA A 62 5.26 25.47 16.89
CA ALA A 62 4.22 26.01 17.75
C ALA A 62 4.00 27.49 17.42
N THR A 63 2.73 27.90 17.32
CA THR A 63 2.34 29.27 16.99
C THR A 63 1.64 29.93 18.18
N LEU A 64 2.05 31.15 18.54
CA LEU A 64 1.31 32.06 19.41
C LEU A 64 1.36 33.48 18.81
N HIS A 65 2.13 34.40 19.42
CA HIS A 65 2.49 35.71 18.83
C HIS A 65 3.76 35.64 17.98
N PHE A 66 4.67 34.74 18.37
CA PHE A 66 5.85 34.35 17.63
C PHE A 66 5.81 32.84 17.39
N SER A 67 6.66 32.37 16.48
CA SER A 67 6.84 30.94 16.21
C SER A 67 7.96 30.37 17.07
N SER A 68 7.82 29.11 17.50
CA SER A 68 8.92 28.37 18.14
C SER A 68 10.00 27.98 17.12
N ASP A 69 11.10 27.44 17.62
CA ASP A 69 11.99 26.64 16.77
C ASP A 69 11.23 25.41 16.23
N PRO A 70 11.53 24.98 14.99
CA PRO A 70 10.90 23.82 14.39
C PRO A 70 11.43 22.52 14.99
N VAL A 71 10.54 21.55 15.17
CA VAL A 71 10.92 20.14 15.37
C VAL A 71 10.73 19.42 14.05
N THR A 72 11.78 18.74 13.57
CA THR A 72 11.77 18.02 12.30
C THR A 72 11.82 16.52 12.49
N ALA A 73 11.10 15.79 11.64
CA ALA A 73 11.13 14.35 11.55
C ALA A 73 11.06 13.93 10.08
N GLN A 74 11.62 12.77 9.76
CA GLN A 74 11.59 12.20 8.41
C GLN A 74 10.94 10.83 8.45
N THR A 75 10.02 10.57 7.53
CA THR A 75 9.35 9.27 7.41
C THR A 75 8.91 9.01 5.98
N ALA A 76 8.80 7.74 5.60
CA ALA A 76 8.38 7.34 4.27
C ALA A 76 6.92 6.86 4.27
N VAL A 77 6.18 7.23 3.22
CA VAL A 77 4.88 6.60 2.96
C VAL A 77 5.17 5.25 2.32
N PRO A 78 4.76 4.11 2.92
CA PRO A 78 5.02 2.80 2.35
C PRO A 78 4.50 2.71 0.93
N LEU A 79 5.31 2.17 0.03
CA LEU A 79 4.81 1.86 -1.30
C LEU A 79 3.90 0.63 -1.22
N VAL A 80 2.67 0.78 -1.70
CA VAL A 80 1.75 -0.34 -1.80
C VAL A 80 1.88 -1.01 -3.16
N PRO A 81 2.10 -2.35 -3.19
CA PRO A 81 2.12 -3.10 -4.42
C PRO A 81 0.90 -2.82 -5.29
N GLY A 82 1.14 -2.60 -6.58
CA GLY A 82 0.06 -2.58 -7.57
C GLY A 82 -0.66 -3.94 -7.66
N LYS A 83 -1.77 -3.98 -8.39
CA LYS A 83 -2.37 -5.25 -8.79
C LYS A 83 -1.40 -5.98 -9.74
N PRO A 84 -1.05 -7.25 -9.49
CA PRO A 84 -0.23 -8.01 -10.41
C PRO A 84 -0.99 -8.24 -11.73
N ALA A 85 -0.28 -8.20 -12.85
CA ALA A 85 -0.83 -8.58 -14.14
C ALA A 85 -0.61 -10.08 -14.34
N ILE A 86 -1.70 -10.86 -14.27
CA ILE A 86 -1.66 -12.28 -14.60
C ILE A 86 -1.65 -12.42 -16.11
N VAL A 87 -0.69 -13.20 -16.60
CA VAL A 87 -0.64 -13.70 -17.97
C VAL A 87 -0.87 -15.21 -17.90
N SER A 88 -1.96 -15.68 -18.50
CA SER A 88 -2.19 -17.11 -18.69
C SER A 88 -1.34 -17.61 -19.86
N GLY A 89 -0.57 -18.67 -19.62
CA GLY A 89 0.23 -19.38 -20.61
C GLY A 89 -0.50 -20.62 -21.17
N PRO A 90 0.23 -21.59 -21.72
CA PRO A 90 -0.36 -22.80 -22.29
C PRO A 90 -1.19 -23.57 -21.26
N SER A 91 -2.29 -24.14 -21.74
CA SER A 91 -3.20 -24.98 -20.98
C SER A 91 -3.29 -26.37 -21.60
N THR A 92 -3.54 -27.37 -20.76
CA THR A 92 -3.89 -28.74 -21.13
C THR A 92 -5.23 -29.10 -20.51
N ASP A 93 -5.74 -30.29 -20.80
CA ASP A 93 -7.00 -30.80 -20.22
C ASP A 93 -6.99 -30.85 -18.68
N ALA A 94 -5.81 -30.83 -18.04
CA ALA A 94 -5.67 -30.90 -16.59
C ALA A 94 -4.73 -29.85 -15.97
N SER A 95 -4.24 -28.88 -16.75
CA SER A 95 -3.30 -27.88 -16.22
C SER A 95 -3.34 -26.54 -16.94
N ILE A 96 -2.97 -25.48 -16.22
CA ILE A 96 -2.79 -24.14 -16.76
C ILE A 96 -1.50 -23.56 -16.20
N SER A 97 -0.64 -23.02 -17.08
CA SER A 97 0.50 -22.21 -16.66
C SER A 97 0.09 -20.76 -16.48
N LEU A 98 0.52 -20.15 -15.39
CA LEU A 98 0.29 -18.74 -15.03
C LEU A 98 1.63 -18.06 -14.83
N SER A 99 1.75 -16.82 -15.29
CA SER A 99 2.89 -15.98 -14.99
C SER A 99 2.47 -14.57 -14.60
N TRP A 100 3.20 -13.97 -13.66
CA TRP A 100 2.97 -12.58 -13.24
C TRP A 100 4.28 -11.96 -12.75
N SER A 101 4.34 -10.64 -12.77
CA SER A 101 5.48 -9.86 -12.30
C SER A 101 5.12 -8.99 -11.11
N VAL A 102 6.15 -8.66 -10.31
CA VAL A 102 6.00 -7.68 -9.24
C VAL A 102 5.74 -6.31 -9.86
N PRO A 103 4.66 -5.62 -9.48
CA PRO A 103 4.44 -4.23 -9.88
C PRO A 103 5.65 -3.37 -9.48
N GLY A 104 6.14 -2.55 -10.41
CA GLY A 104 7.37 -1.79 -10.23
C GLY A 104 7.42 -0.95 -8.96
N GLY A 105 8.60 -0.91 -8.34
CA GLY A 105 8.90 -0.09 -7.15
C GLY A 105 8.60 -0.76 -5.81
N SER A 106 7.74 -1.79 -5.76
CA SER A 106 7.26 -2.37 -4.50
C SER A 106 8.06 -3.60 -4.05
N VAL A 107 8.22 -3.77 -2.75
CA VAL A 107 8.68 -5.02 -2.15
C VAL A 107 7.44 -5.84 -1.81
N VAL A 108 7.10 -6.82 -2.63
CA VAL A 108 6.08 -7.83 -2.30
C VAL A 108 6.78 -8.98 -1.56
N THR A 109 6.23 -9.45 -0.45
CA THR A 109 6.74 -10.58 0.35
C THR A 109 5.97 -11.89 0.15
N SER A 110 4.73 -11.82 -0.32
CA SER A 110 3.94 -12.98 -0.72
C SER A 110 2.81 -12.60 -1.67
N TYR A 111 2.41 -13.55 -2.52
CA TYR A 111 1.16 -13.51 -3.28
C TYR A 111 0.19 -14.55 -2.73
N GLN A 112 -1.11 -14.24 -2.82
CA GLN A 112 -2.16 -15.20 -2.51
C GLN A 112 -2.94 -15.52 -3.77
N LEU A 113 -2.70 -16.70 -4.32
CA LEU A 113 -3.41 -17.16 -5.50
C LEU A 113 -4.70 -17.85 -5.07
N GLU A 114 -5.81 -17.43 -5.68
CA GLU A 114 -7.14 -18.00 -5.47
C GLU A 114 -7.68 -18.49 -6.81
N TRP A 115 -8.21 -19.71 -6.85
CA TRP A 115 -8.90 -20.20 -8.03
C TRP A 115 -10.16 -20.96 -7.66
N SER A 116 -11.20 -20.74 -8.47
CA SER A 116 -12.50 -21.38 -8.29
C SER A 116 -13.10 -21.86 -9.60
N TYR A 117 -14.01 -22.82 -9.49
CA TYR A 117 -14.87 -23.26 -10.58
C TYR A 117 -16.26 -23.57 -10.04
N ASP A 118 -17.27 -23.26 -10.83
CA ASP A 118 -18.64 -23.60 -10.51
C ASP A 118 -18.84 -25.10 -10.72
N LYS A 119 -19.22 -25.81 -9.65
CA LYS A 119 -19.80 -27.13 -9.80
C LYS A 119 -21.26 -26.98 -10.23
N CYS A 120 -21.78 -27.98 -10.94
CA CYS A 120 -23.21 -28.09 -11.25
C CYS A 120 -24.07 -28.43 -10.00
N SER A 121 -23.63 -28.04 -8.80
CA SER A 121 -24.29 -28.25 -7.51
C SER A 121 -23.80 -27.17 -6.55
N ASP A 122 -24.66 -26.73 -5.63
CA ASP A 122 -24.62 -25.54 -4.73
C ASP A 122 -23.32 -25.17 -3.96
N ASP A 123 -22.16 -25.79 -4.22
CA ASP A 123 -20.87 -25.50 -3.59
C ASP A 123 -19.77 -25.20 -4.65
N PRO A 124 -19.42 -23.92 -4.88
CA PRO A 124 -18.22 -23.59 -5.64
C PRO A 124 -16.98 -24.10 -4.90
N VAL A 125 -16.03 -24.70 -5.62
CA VAL A 125 -14.74 -25.08 -5.03
C VAL A 125 -13.83 -23.86 -5.07
N GLU A 126 -13.34 -23.45 -3.91
CA GLU A 126 -12.35 -22.38 -3.76
C GLU A 126 -11.05 -22.97 -3.21
N ASN A 127 -9.95 -22.78 -3.95
CA ASN A 127 -8.62 -23.18 -3.52
C ASN A 127 -7.73 -21.95 -3.38
N ARG A 128 -6.81 -21.99 -2.40
CA ARG A 128 -5.91 -20.88 -2.08
C ARG A 128 -4.51 -21.38 -1.83
N THR A 129 -3.51 -20.72 -2.42
CA THR A 129 -2.10 -21.02 -2.18
C THR A 129 -1.30 -19.73 -1.98
N ALA A 130 -0.50 -19.68 -0.92
CA ALA A 130 0.45 -18.61 -0.70
C ALA A 130 1.78 -18.89 -1.43
N ILE A 131 2.30 -17.89 -2.12
CA ILE A 131 3.55 -17.99 -2.88
C ILE A 131 4.51 -16.96 -2.33
N SER A 132 5.56 -17.43 -1.65
CA SER A 132 6.62 -16.57 -1.11
C SER A 132 7.43 -15.95 -2.24
N THR A 133 7.73 -14.67 -2.13
CA THR A 133 8.38 -13.91 -3.20
C THR A 133 9.87 -13.67 -2.91
N SER A 134 10.73 -14.05 -3.86
CA SER A 134 12.17 -13.73 -3.87
C SER A 134 12.68 -13.21 -5.23
N SER A 135 11.79 -13.12 -6.23
CA SER A 135 12.06 -12.75 -7.62
C SER A 135 11.14 -11.61 -8.09
N THR A 136 11.42 -11.06 -9.26
CA THR A 136 10.57 -10.04 -9.92
C THR A 136 9.56 -10.65 -10.88
N MET A 137 9.69 -11.95 -11.18
CA MET A 137 8.81 -12.71 -12.08
C MET A 137 8.52 -14.09 -11.48
N TYR A 138 7.27 -14.53 -11.61
CA TYR A 138 6.76 -15.79 -11.08
C TYR A 138 6.08 -16.60 -12.18
N ASN A 139 6.27 -17.92 -12.11
CA ASN A 139 5.59 -18.89 -12.95
C ASN A 139 5.02 -19.98 -12.05
N LEU A 140 3.75 -20.30 -12.22
CA LEU A 140 3.07 -21.39 -11.53
C LEU A 140 2.31 -22.23 -12.53
N THR A 141 2.38 -23.55 -12.39
CA THR A 141 1.48 -24.46 -13.09
C THR A 141 0.43 -24.94 -12.11
N LEU A 142 -0.84 -24.59 -12.34
CA LEU A 142 -1.97 -25.22 -11.68
C LEU A 142 -2.18 -26.59 -12.33
N SER A 143 -2.11 -27.67 -11.55
CA SER A 143 -2.35 -29.04 -11.97
C SER A 143 -3.69 -29.56 -11.43
N ASP A 144 -4.07 -30.77 -11.86
CA ASP A 144 -5.25 -31.48 -11.39
C ASP A 144 -6.57 -30.73 -11.65
N LEU A 145 -6.59 -29.94 -12.73
CA LEU A 145 -7.78 -29.26 -13.21
C LEU A 145 -8.71 -30.24 -13.92
N ARG A 146 -10.01 -29.92 -13.93
CA ARG A 146 -11.01 -30.70 -14.64
C ARG A 146 -11.06 -30.26 -16.11
N PRO A 147 -11.09 -31.22 -17.06
CA PRO A 147 -11.34 -30.91 -18.45
C PRO A 147 -12.68 -30.16 -18.63
N ASP A 148 -12.77 -29.33 -19.67
CA ASP A 148 -13.98 -28.59 -20.05
C ASP A 148 -14.65 -27.77 -18.93
N THR A 149 -13.85 -27.34 -17.95
CA THR A 149 -14.33 -26.57 -16.80
C THR A 149 -13.77 -25.16 -16.84
N ASN A 150 -14.64 -24.15 -16.69
CA ASN A 150 -14.21 -22.76 -16.60
C ASN A 150 -13.71 -22.46 -15.18
N TYR A 151 -12.48 -21.96 -15.08
CA TYR A 151 -11.88 -21.53 -13.83
C TYR A 151 -11.76 -20.00 -13.79
N THR A 152 -12.08 -19.41 -12.65
CA THR A 152 -11.76 -18.01 -12.35
C THR A 152 -10.51 -17.99 -11.46
N ILE A 153 -9.48 -17.23 -11.85
CA ILE A 153 -8.17 -17.18 -11.17
C ILE A 153 -7.85 -15.73 -10.80
N SER A 154 -7.45 -15.49 -9.54
CA SER A 154 -7.07 -14.18 -9.00
C SER A 154 -5.80 -14.27 -8.17
N VAL A 155 -5.00 -13.19 -8.15
CA VAL A 155 -3.73 -13.05 -7.41
C VAL A 155 -3.62 -11.67 -6.77
#